data_AF-A0A2H1X0P7-F1
#
_entry.id   AF-A0A2H1X0P7-F1
#
_cell.length_a   1.000
_cell.length_b   1.000
_cell.length_c   1.000
_cell.angle_alpha   90.00
_cell.angle_beta   90.00
_cell.angle_gamma   90.00
#
_symmetry.space_group_name_H-M   'P 1'
#
loop_
_entity.id
_entity.type
_entity.pdbx_description
1 polymer ?
#
loop_
_entity_poly.entity_id
_entity_poly.type
_entity_poly.pdbx_seq_one_letter_code
_entity_poly.pdbx_strand_id
1 'polypeptide(L)'
;INELAAATSQEPADPKMLQMVVQGCIGTTVNQGPLELAQVFLAPVAEGTQPPTRLTNKLRLAFKDFSKKCHDALRKNKNLIGSDQREYQRELERNFQRFTERLAPLIHATPGHVAQL
;
A
#
# COMPACT_ATOMS: atom_id res chain seq x y z
N ILE A 1 0.27 -1.24 -9.81
CA ILE A 1 1.24 -0.15 -9.52
C ILE A 1 1.29 0.90 -10.62
N ASN A 2 1.43 0.51 -11.90
CA ASN A 2 1.52 1.47 -13.00
C ASN A 2 0.28 2.36 -13.13
N GLU A 3 -0.91 1.81 -12.91
CA GLU A 3 -2.18 2.55 -12.95
C GLU A 3 -2.25 3.64 -11.88
N LEU A 4 -1.90 3.33 -10.62
CA LEU A 4 -1.85 4.32 -9.54
C LEU A 4 -0.84 5.44 -9.83
N ALA A 5 0.33 5.09 -10.37
CA ALA A 5 1.32 6.08 -10.77
C ALA A 5 0.80 6.96 -11.93
N ALA A 6 0.17 6.36 -12.94
CA ALA A 6 -0.42 7.08 -14.06
C ALA A 6 -1.52 8.05 -13.61
N ALA A 7 -2.47 7.58 -12.79
CA ALA A 7 -3.54 8.43 -12.25
C ALA A 7 -2.99 9.57 -11.37
N THR A 8 -1.90 9.32 -10.63
CA THR A 8 -1.25 10.35 -9.81
C THR A 8 -0.50 11.37 -10.66
N SER A 9 0.14 10.97 -11.76
CA SER A 9 0.93 11.86 -12.60
C SER A 9 0.16 12.49 -13.77
N GLN A 10 -1.11 12.13 -13.97
CA GLN A 10 -1.94 12.65 -15.05
C GLN A 10 -2.10 14.17 -14.99
N GLU A 11 -1.96 14.81 -16.16
CA GLU A 11 -2.23 16.24 -16.38
C GLU A 11 -3.02 16.44 -17.70
N PRO A 12 -4.16 17.17 -17.68
CA PRO A 12 -4.80 17.73 -16.49
C PRO A 12 -5.30 16.61 -15.55
N ALA A 13 -5.25 16.88 -14.25
CA ALA A 13 -5.65 15.90 -13.24
C ALA A 13 -7.12 15.46 -13.41
N ASP A 14 -7.37 14.15 -13.22
CA ASP A 14 -8.71 13.59 -13.10
C ASP A 14 -8.92 13.09 -11.65
N PRO A 15 -9.58 13.90 -10.79
CA PRO A 15 -9.79 13.53 -9.40
C PRO A 15 -10.61 12.25 -9.24
N LYS A 16 -11.59 11.99 -10.12
CA LYS A 16 -12.45 10.80 -10.02
C LYS A 16 -11.67 9.54 -10.32
N MET A 17 -10.85 9.57 -11.37
CA MET A 17 -9.96 8.46 -11.72
C MET A 17 -8.94 8.20 -10.59
N LEU A 18 -8.31 9.25 -10.06
CA LEU A 18 -7.38 9.14 -8.93
C LEU A 18 -8.06 8.53 -7.70
N GLN A 19 -9.26 9.01 -7.35
CA GLN A 19 -10.04 8.52 -6.21
C GLN A 19 -10.45 7.05 -6.38
N MET A 20 -10.93 6.67 -7.56
CA MET A 20 -11.30 5.29 -7.88
C MET A 20 -10.11 4.34 -7.72
N VAL A 21 -8.94 4.70 -8.26
CA VAL A 21 -7.75 3.87 -8.21
C VAL A 21 -7.18 3.79 -6.79
N VAL A 22 -7.06 4.91 -6.07
CA VAL A 22 -6.51 4.89 -4.70
C VAL A 22 -7.44 4.14 -3.75
N GLN A 23 -8.76 4.33 -3.84
CA GLN A 23 -9.71 3.57 -3.03
C GLN A 23 -9.62 2.06 -3.33
N GLY A 24 -9.49 1.67 -4.60
CA GLY A 24 -9.27 0.27 -4.98
C GLY A 24 -7.95 -0.32 -4.50
N CYS A 25 -6.96 0.52 -4.16
CA CYS A 25 -5.68 0.08 -3.62
C CYS A 25 -5.72 -0.17 -2.11
N ILE A 26 -6.36 0.71 -1.33
CA ILE A 26 -6.25 0.71 0.14
C ILE A 26 -7.59 0.56 0.88
N GLY A 27 -8.71 0.67 0.18
CA GLY A 27 -10.06 0.60 0.72
C GLY A 27 -10.92 -0.45 0.01
N THR A 28 -10.33 -1.59 -0.35
CA THR A 28 -11.06 -2.71 -0.97
C THR A 28 -12.08 -3.28 0.01
N THR A 29 -13.35 -3.28 -0.36
CA THR A 29 -14.45 -3.82 0.47
C THR A 29 -15.00 -5.16 -0.02
N VAL A 30 -14.87 -5.44 -1.32
CA VAL A 30 -15.40 -6.65 -1.96
C VAL A 30 -14.30 -7.71 -2.15
N ASN A 31 -13.10 -7.28 -2.51
CA ASN A 31 -11.95 -8.16 -2.73
C ASN A 31 -11.03 -8.16 -1.51
N GLN A 32 -10.25 -9.23 -1.36
CA GLN A 32 -9.27 -9.39 -0.26
C GLN A 32 -8.18 -8.29 -0.24
N GLY A 33 -7.96 -7.62 -1.38
CA GLY A 33 -7.03 -6.53 -1.50
C GLY A 33 -5.55 -6.95 -1.54
N PRO A 34 -4.64 -6.00 -1.71
CA PRO A 34 -3.22 -6.29 -1.90
C PRO A 34 -2.53 -6.84 -0.65
N LEU A 35 -3.12 -6.62 0.54
CA LEU A 35 -2.52 -7.05 1.80
C LEU A 35 -2.57 -8.57 2.00
N GLU A 36 -3.62 -9.24 1.52
CA GLU A 36 -3.71 -10.71 1.53
C GLU A 36 -2.53 -11.32 0.77
N LEU A 37 -2.19 -10.74 -0.39
CA LEU A 37 -1.05 -11.18 -1.18
C LEU A 37 0.29 -10.97 -0.43
N ALA A 38 0.43 -9.87 0.31
CA ALA A 38 1.59 -9.67 1.17
C ALA A 38 1.65 -10.72 2.28
N GLN A 39 0.52 -11.02 2.93
CA GLN A 39 0.44 -11.99 4.01
C GLN A 39 0.84 -13.40 3.53
N VAL A 40 0.23 -13.89 2.45
CA VAL A 40 0.50 -15.24 1.92
C VAL A 40 1.97 -15.45 1.56
N PHE A 41 2.62 -14.46 0.93
CA PHE A 41 3.96 -14.66 0.37
C PHE A 41 5.11 -14.10 1.22
N LEU A 42 4.85 -13.15 2.12
CA LEU A 42 5.88 -12.51 2.94
C LEU A 42 5.83 -12.90 4.41
N ALA A 43 4.67 -13.34 4.95
CA ALA A 43 4.59 -13.71 6.36
C ALA A 43 5.51 -14.88 6.73
N PRO A 44 5.60 -15.98 5.96
CA PRO A 44 6.53 -17.07 6.30
C PRO A 44 7.99 -16.63 6.35
N VAL A 45 8.36 -15.66 5.51
CA VAL A 45 9.72 -15.09 5.49
C VAL A 45 9.94 -14.13 6.67
N ALA A 46 8.94 -13.31 6.99
CA ALA A 46 9.00 -12.37 8.11
C ALA A 46 9.04 -13.09 9.48
N GLU A 47 8.33 -14.23 9.58
CA GLU A 47 8.30 -15.10 10.75
C GLU A 47 9.52 -16.03 10.86
N GLY A 48 10.36 -16.09 9.81
CA GLY A 48 11.53 -16.95 9.77
C GLY A 48 11.23 -18.44 9.53
N THR A 49 9.99 -18.79 9.22
CA THR A 49 9.60 -20.18 8.89
C THR A 49 10.06 -20.58 7.48
N GLN A 50 10.37 -19.61 6.62
CA GLN A 50 10.97 -19.81 5.30
C GLN A 50 12.12 -18.83 5.05
N PRO A 51 13.19 -19.25 4.34
CA PRO A 51 14.28 -18.36 4.00
C PRO A 51 13.84 -17.32 2.94
N PRO A 52 14.41 -16.10 2.98
CA PRO A 52 14.16 -15.11 1.94
C PRO A 52 14.70 -15.58 0.58
N THR A 53 13.91 -15.40 -0.47
CA THR A 53 14.29 -15.70 -1.85
C THR A 53 14.39 -14.41 -2.66
N ARG A 54 14.95 -14.49 -3.87
CA ARG A 54 14.95 -13.35 -4.81
C ARG A 54 13.53 -12.86 -5.12
N LEU A 55 12.56 -13.78 -5.22
CA LEU A 55 11.17 -13.45 -5.53
C LEU A 55 10.47 -12.76 -4.36
N THR A 56 10.63 -13.28 -3.13
CA THR A 56 10.02 -12.65 -1.95
C THR A 56 10.66 -11.29 -1.65
N ASN A 57 11.97 -11.13 -1.86
CA ASN A 57 12.62 -9.82 -1.79
C ASN A 57 12.11 -8.83 -2.86
N LYS A 58 11.92 -9.28 -4.10
CA LYS A 58 11.33 -8.43 -5.15
C LYS A 58 9.91 -7.99 -4.77
N LEU A 59 9.10 -8.91 -4.25
CA LEU A 59 7.74 -8.61 -3.80
C LEU A 59 7.73 -7.62 -2.63
N ARG A 60 8.62 -7.81 -1.64
CA ARG A 60 8.82 -6.89 -0.51
C ARG A 60 9.12 -5.46 -0.97
N LEU A 61 10.02 -5.30 -1.93
CA LEU A 61 10.36 -3.99 -2.50
C LEU A 61 9.19 -3.40 -3.30
N ALA A 62 8.44 -4.22 -4.03
CA ALA A 62 7.25 -3.78 -4.75
C ALA A 62 6.18 -3.24 -3.78
N PHE A 63 5.99 -3.87 -2.61
CA PHE A 63 5.08 -3.35 -1.59
C PHE A 63 5.56 -2.05 -0.94
N LYS A 64 6.87 -1.87 -0.73
CA LYS A 64 7.44 -0.58 -0.27
C LYS A 64 7.13 0.55 -1.26
N ASP A 65 7.38 0.30 -2.55
CA ASP A 65 7.10 1.27 -3.61
C ASP A 65 5.59 1.53 -3.77
N PHE A 66 4.76 0.48 -3.70
CA PHE A 66 3.31 0.60 -3.73
C PHE A 66 2.76 1.45 -2.57
N SER A 67 3.23 1.22 -1.35
CA SER A 67 2.84 2.01 -0.17
C SER A 67 3.19 3.49 -0.34
N LYS A 68 4.39 3.79 -0.88
CA LYS A 68 4.80 5.17 -1.18
C LYS A 68 3.88 5.82 -2.22
N LYS A 69 3.56 5.11 -3.30
CA LYS A 69 2.66 5.61 -4.35
C LYS A 69 1.24 5.87 -3.84
N CYS A 70 0.72 5.04 -2.93
CA CYS A 70 -0.56 5.30 -2.29
C CYS A 70 -0.53 6.59 -1.46
N HIS A 71 0.53 6.81 -0.70
CA HIS A 71 0.72 8.05 0.04
C HIS A 71 0.78 9.28 -0.88
N ASP A 72 1.54 9.21 -1.97
CA ASP A 72 1.66 10.32 -2.93
C ASP A 72 0.32 10.61 -3.63
N ALA A 73 -0.44 9.57 -3.97
CA ALA A 73 -1.79 9.70 -4.50
C ALA A 73 -2.76 10.38 -3.52
N LEU A 74 -2.71 10.03 -2.23
CA LEU A 74 -3.51 10.69 -1.19
C LEU A 74 -3.16 12.17 -1.02
N ARG A 75 -1.87 12.50 -1.07
CA ARG A 75 -1.41 13.91 -1.03
C ARG A 75 -1.92 14.68 -2.25
N LYS A 76 -1.87 14.10 -3.45
CA LYS A 76 -2.44 14.75 -4.65
C LYS A 76 -3.94 14.91 -4.51
N ASN A 77 -4.67 13.88 -4.10
CA ASN A 77 -6.12 13.94 -3.92
C ASN A 77 -6.53 15.06 -2.95
N LYS A 78 -5.82 15.20 -1.82
CA LYS A 78 -6.06 16.27 -0.83
C LYS A 78 -6.01 17.69 -1.42
N ASN A 79 -5.20 17.91 -2.45
CA ASN A 79 -5.08 19.20 -3.12
C ASN A 79 -6.16 19.41 -4.21
N LEU A 80 -6.82 18.34 -4.65
CA LEU A 80 -7.83 18.38 -5.73
C LEU A 80 -9.26 18.43 -5.21
N ILE A 81 -9.51 18.02 -3.97
CA ILE A 81 -10.87 17.92 -3.42
C ILE A 81 -11.48 19.25 -2.95
N GLY A 82 -12.80 19.34 -3.06
CA GLY A 82 -13.62 20.39 -2.43
C GLY A 82 -13.88 20.16 -0.94
N SER A 83 -14.58 21.11 -0.30
CA SER A 83 -14.96 21.02 1.12
C SER A 83 -15.92 19.86 1.41
N ASP A 84 -16.75 19.52 0.44
CA ASP A 84 -17.72 18.42 0.44
C ASP A 84 -17.06 17.03 0.52
N GLN A 85 -15.84 16.89 0.01
CA GLN A 85 -15.11 15.61 0.00
C GLN A 85 -14.10 15.45 1.16
N ARG A 86 -14.09 16.36 2.15
CA ARG A 86 -13.11 16.30 3.26
C ARG A 86 -13.24 15.06 4.14
N GLU A 87 -14.46 14.60 4.42
CA GLU A 87 -14.64 13.36 5.20
C GLU A 87 -14.22 12.13 4.41
N TYR A 88 -14.50 12.12 3.10
CA TYR A 88 -14.04 11.06 2.21
C TYR A 88 -12.51 10.93 2.21
N GLN A 89 -11.79 12.05 2.09
CA GLN A 89 -10.32 12.04 2.19
C GLN A 89 -9.83 11.53 3.55
N ARG A 90 -10.47 11.94 4.66
CA ARG A 90 -10.10 11.42 5.99
C ARG A 90 -10.28 9.90 6.09
N GLU A 91 -11.34 9.36 5.52
CA GLU A 91 -11.55 7.91 5.48
C GLU A 91 -10.49 7.20 4.64
N LEU A 92 -10.11 7.76 3.48
CA LEU A 92 -8.99 7.22 2.70
C LEU A 92 -7.67 7.24 3.47
N GLU A 93 -7.38 8.32 4.21
CA GLU A 93 -6.19 8.42 5.06
C GLU A 93 -6.22 7.39 6.20
N ARG A 94 -7.38 7.16 6.85
CA ARG A 94 -7.55 6.09 7.86
C ARG A 94 -7.33 4.70 7.29
N ASN A 95 -7.85 4.44 6.08
CA ASN A 95 -7.66 3.16 5.40
C ASN A 95 -6.18 2.93 5.04
N PHE A 96 -5.48 3.97 4.60
CA PHE A 96 -4.05 3.90 4.35
C PHE A 96 -3.25 3.64 5.62
N GLN A 97 -3.60 4.30 6.73
CA GLN A 97 -2.96 4.04 8.01
C GLN A 97 -3.09 2.57 8.41
N ARG A 98 -4.32 2.02 8.40
CA ARG A 98 -4.57 0.59 8.70
C ARG A 98 -3.79 -0.34 7.75
N PHE A 99 -3.75 0.01 6.46
CA PHE A 99 -2.99 -0.75 5.46
C PHE A 99 -1.48 -0.77 5.79
N THR A 100 -0.89 0.40 6.09
CA THR A 100 0.54 0.50 6.39
C THR A 100 0.93 -0.16 7.71
N GLU A 101 0.10 -0.06 8.75
CA GLU A 101 0.29 -0.73 10.03
C GLU A 101 0.37 -2.25 9.86
N ARG A 102 -0.54 -2.84 9.07
CA ARG A 102 -0.55 -4.29 8.79
C ARG A 102 0.55 -4.72 7.83
N LEU A 103 0.96 -3.86 6.90
CA LEU A 103 2.02 -4.16 5.93
C LEU A 103 3.42 -4.08 6.57
N ALA A 104 3.62 -3.15 7.50
CA ALA A 104 4.90 -2.85 8.13
C ALA A 104 5.70 -4.09 8.58
N PRO A 105 5.14 -5.03 9.37
CA PRO A 105 5.89 -6.21 9.84
C PRO A 105 6.36 -7.11 8.68
N LEU A 106 5.64 -7.13 7.56
CA LEU A 106 5.95 -7.97 6.39
C LEU A 106 7.09 -7.40 5.54
N ILE A 107 7.25 -6.07 5.53
CA ILE A 107 8.20 -5.39 4.62
C ILE A 107 9.43 -4.81 5.30
N HIS A 108 9.40 -4.61 6.61
CA HIS A 108 10.49 -4.04 7.39
C HIS A 108 11.28 -5.05 8.22
N ALA A 109 10.92 -6.34 8.17
CA ALA A 109 11.58 -7.48 8.82
C ALA A 109 12.72 -7.09 9.77
N THR A 110 12.41 -7.03 11.06
CA THR A 110 13.37 -6.81 12.14
C THR A 110 14.47 -7.87 12.06
N PRO A 111 15.76 -7.53 12.17
CA PRO A 111 16.86 -8.49 12.23
C PRO A 111 16.86 -9.23 13.58
N GLY A 112 15.82 -10.01 13.86
CA GLY A 112 15.57 -10.62 15.17
C GLY A 112 15.83 -12.13 15.26
N HIS A 113 15.94 -12.86 14.15
CA HIS A 113 16.04 -14.33 14.18
C HIS A 113 17.41 -14.91 13.78
N VAL A 114 18.45 -14.07 13.66
CA VAL A 114 19.82 -14.56 13.38
C VAL A 114 20.66 -14.72 14.67
N ALA A 115 20.10 -14.41 15.86
CA ALA A 115 20.86 -14.38 17.12
C ALA A 115 20.59 -15.55 18.09
N GLN A 116 20.02 -16.67 17.62
CA GLN A 116 19.86 -17.89 18.43
C GLN A 116 20.24 -19.13 17.64
N LEU A 117 21.53 -19.25 17.29
CA LEU A 117 22.26 -20.50 17.12
C LEU A 117 23.71 -20.28 17.57
#